data_AF-A0A1K2HST4-F1
#
_entry.id   AF-A0A1K2HST4-F1
#
_cell.length_a   1.000
_cell.length_b   1.000
_cell.length_c   1.000
_cell.angle_alpha   90.00
_cell.angle_beta   90.00
_cell.angle_gamma   90.00
#
_symmetry.space_group_name_H-M   'P 1'
#
loop_
_entity.id
_entity.type
_entity.pdbx_description
1 polymer ?
#
loop_
_entity_poly.entity_id
_entity_poly.type
_entity_poly.pdbx_seq_one_letter_code
_entity_poly.pdbx_strand_id
1 'polypeptide(L)'
;MRLFPDEAAETAGVAEWLRARRDEGMAEHELAVLVRGQQQLGRARAAMKAAGIEVRAITMHDAKGLEFRAVAVMALDDDVLPDPERLAGVGDVADIAALQDTERHPLYVAATRARDRLMLTGVAPGSEFLEDIH
;
A
#
# COMPACT_ATOMS: atom_id res chain seq x y z
N MET A 1 2.48 9.09 6.51
CA MET A 1 3.06 8.29 5.38
C MET A 1 4.55 8.58 5.26
N ARG A 2 5.37 7.63 4.80
CA ARG A 2 6.80 7.83 4.50
C ARG A 2 7.00 7.91 2.98
N LEU A 3 7.50 9.03 2.49
CA LEU A 3 7.82 9.21 1.07
C LEU A 3 9.27 8.90 0.76
N PHE A 4 9.51 8.37 -0.42
CA PHE A 4 10.84 8.01 -0.94
C PHE A 4 11.12 8.74 -2.26
N PRO A 5 12.40 8.96 -2.61
CA PRO A 5 12.76 9.66 -3.84
C PRO A 5 12.49 8.85 -5.12
N ASP A 6 12.47 7.52 -5.01
CA ASP A 6 12.23 6.61 -6.14
C ASP A 6 11.74 5.23 -5.64
N GLU A 7 11.32 4.37 -6.58
CA GLU A 7 10.81 3.03 -6.27
C GLU A 7 11.85 2.13 -5.60
N ALA A 8 13.14 2.30 -5.93
CA ALA A 8 14.20 1.48 -5.38
C ALA A 8 14.44 1.82 -3.90
N ALA A 9 14.40 3.11 -3.56
CA ALA A 9 14.47 3.60 -2.20
C ALA A 9 13.24 3.17 -1.38
N GLU A 10 12.04 3.23 -1.96
CA GLU A 10 10.82 2.71 -1.33
C GLU A 10 10.95 1.21 -1.03
N THR A 11 11.37 0.43 -2.04
CA THR A 11 11.60 -1.02 -1.93
C THR A 11 12.59 -1.33 -0.81
N ALA A 12 13.71 -0.61 -0.74
CA ALA A 12 14.72 -0.80 0.29
C ALA A 12 14.19 -0.44 1.69
N GLY A 13 13.45 0.67 1.80
CA GLY A 13 12.88 1.13 3.05
C GLY A 13 11.80 0.18 3.60
N VAL A 14 10.98 -0.42 2.74
CA VAL A 14 10.00 -1.42 3.18
C VAL A 14 10.67 -2.75 3.48
N ALA A 15 11.70 -3.14 2.73
CA ALA A 15 12.49 -4.32 3.07
C ALA A 15 13.13 -4.20 4.46
N GLU A 16 13.66 -3.03 4.80
CA GLU A 16 14.18 -2.73 6.14
C GLU A 16 13.09 -2.82 7.21
N TRP A 17 11.94 -2.21 6.95
CA TRP A 17 10.81 -2.26 7.87
C TRP A 17 10.34 -3.69 8.14
N LEU A 18 10.25 -4.51 7.10
CA LEU A 18 9.85 -5.91 7.20
C LEU A 18 10.86 -6.74 8.02
N ARG A 19 12.17 -6.53 7.79
CA ARG A 19 13.22 -7.17 8.61
C ARG A 19 13.09 -6.78 10.08
N ALA A 20 12.86 -5.50 10.37
CA ALA A 20 12.69 -5.04 11.74
C ALA A 20 11.47 -5.71 12.43
N ARG A 21 10.36 -5.94 11.71
CA ARG A 21 9.20 -6.67 12.28
C ARG A 21 9.50 -8.14 12.54
N ARG A 22 10.24 -8.80 11.64
CA ARG A 22 10.69 -10.17 11.85
C ARG A 22 11.64 -10.26 13.05
N ASP A 23 12.55 -9.31 13.18
CA ASP A 23 13.51 -9.27 14.29
C ASP A 23 12.83 -8.93 15.64
N GLU A 24 11.64 -8.30 15.61
CA GLU A 24 10.72 -8.16 16.76
C GLU A 24 9.96 -9.46 17.10
N GLY A 25 10.19 -10.56 16.36
CA GLY A 25 9.59 -11.87 16.60
C GLY A 25 8.24 -12.10 15.92
N MET A 26 7.84 -11.25 14.96
CA MET A 26 6.65 -11.48 14.15
C MET A 26 6.91 -12.56 13.09
N ALA A 27 6.02 -13.54 13.00
CA ALA A 27 6.12 -14.59 11.99
C ALA A 27 5.72 -14.06 10.60
N GLU A 28 6.25 -14.65 9.53
CA GLU A 28 6.02 -14.18 8.16
C GLU A 28 4.54 -14.19 7.75
N HIS A 29 3.74 -15.14 8.28
CA HIS A 29 2.30 -15.21 8.02
C HIS A 29 1.49 -14.12 8.78
N GLU A 30 2.11 -13.45 9.76
CA GLU A 30 1.52 -12.32 10.49
C GLU A 30 1.84 -10.98 9.82
N LEU A 31 2.66 -11.00 8.77
CA LEU A 31 3.10 -9.85 7.98
C LEU A 31 2.43 -9.85 6.61
N ALA A 32 2.07 -8.68 6.12
CA ALA A 32 1.61 -8.50 4.74
C ALA A 32 2.13 -7.22 4.11
N VAL A 33 2.31 -7.28 2.78
CA VAL A 33 2.51 -6.12 1.93
C VAL A 33 1.27 -5.94 1.07
N LEU A 34 0.62 -4.80 1.21
CA LEU A 34 -0.56 -4.42 0.44
C LEU A 34 -0.20 -3.37 -0.60
N VAL A 35 -0.80 -3.48 -1.78
CA VAL A 35 -0.68 -2.48 -2.85
C VAL A 35 -2.06 -2.17 -3.41
N ARG A 36 -2.21 -1.04 -4.12
CA ARG A 36 -3.50 -0.63 -4.68
C ARG A 36 -4.02 -1.63 -5.72
N GLY A 37 -3.19 -1.97 -6.70
CA GLY A 37 -3.55 -2.79 -7.85
C GLY A 37 -2.52 -3.85 -8.20
N GLN A 38 -2.85 -4.67 -9.20
CA GLN A 38 -2.01 -5.78 -9.65
C GLN A 38 -0.67 -5.29 -10.24
N GLN A 39 -0.65 -4.10 -10.86
CA GLN A 39 0.55 -3.52 -11.48
C GLN A 39 1.66 -3.27 -10.45
N GLN A 40 1.30 -2.93 -9.21
CA GLN A 40 2.25 -2.61 -8.14
C GLN A 40 2.73 -3.86 -7.36
N LEU A 41 2.17 -5.05 -7.61
CA LEU A 41 2.63 -6.28 -6.92
C LEU A 41 4.08 -6.62 -7.22
N GLY A 42 4.61 -6.21 -8.39
CA GLY A 42 6.02 -6.36 -8.71
C GLY A 42 6.91 -5.66 -7.69
N ARG A 43 6.57 -4.43 -7.29
CA ARG A 43 7.30 -3.62 -6.31
C ARG A 43 7.23 -4.25 -4.91
N ALA A 44 6.05 -4.72 -4.50
CA ALA A 44 5.88 -5.45 -3.23
C ALA A 44 6.75 -6.70 -3.16
N ARG A 45 6.77 -7.52 -4.23
CA ARG A 45 7.61 -8.72 -4.31
C ARG A 45 9.10 -8.39 -4.30
N ALA A 46 9.50 -7.26 -4.91
CA ALA A 46 10.88 -6.79 -4.86
C ALA A 46 11.30 -6.45 -3.42
N ALA A 47 10.42 -5.82 -2.64
CA ALA A 47 10.71 -5.48 -1.24
C ALA A 47 10.85 -6.74 -0.37
N MET A 48 9.97 -7.72 -0.56
CA MET A 48 10.06 -9.04 0.10
C MET A 48 11.38 -9.75 -0.23
N LYS A 49 11.74 -9.77 -1.53
CA LYS A 49 13.00 -10.37 -1.98
C LYS A 49 14.22 -9.66 -1.37
N ALA A 50 14.20 -8.34 -1.31
CA ALA A 50 15.25 -7.55 -0.67
C ALA A 50 15.32 -7.75 0.85
N ALA A 51 14.19 -8.05 1.51
CA ALA A 51 14.13 -8.41 2.92
C ALA A 51 14.59 -9.84 3.20
N GLY A 52 14.55 -10.73 2.20
CA GLY A 52 14.84 -12.15 2.35
C GLY A 52 13.77 -12.87 3.16
N ILE A 53 12.50 -12.52 2.96
CA ILE A 53 11.35 -13.10 3.67
C ILE A 53 10.21 -13.42 2.70
N GLU A 54 9.38 -14.40 3.05
CA GLU A 54 8.22 -14.83 2.25
C GLU A 54 6.89 -14.46 2.92
N VAL A 55 6.57 -13.16 2.93
CA VAL A 55 5.29 -12.64 3.43
C VAL A 55 4.22 -12.59 2.32
N ARG A 56 2.97 -12.30 2.68
CA ARG A 56 1.89 -12.18 1.69
C ARG A 56 1.93 -10.83 0.99
N ALA A 57 2.04 -10.83 -0.35
CA ALA A 57 1.82 -9.65 -1.19
C ALA A 57 0.49 -9.76 -1.94
N ILE A 58 -0.46 -8.87 -1.63
CA ILE A 58 -1.82 -8.88 -2.22
C ILE A 58 -2.31 -7.45 -2.45
N THR A 59 -3.38 -7.30 -3.23
CA THR A 59 -4.02 -5.99 -3.37
C THR A 59 -4.82 -5.63 -2.12
N MET A 60 -5.06 -4.34 -1.90
CA MET A 60 -5.96 -3.86 -0.83
C MET A 60 -7.36 -4.48 -0.93
N HIS A 61 -7.83 -4.73 -2.15
CA HIS A 61 -9.13 -5.36 -2.38
C HIS A 61 -9.16 -6.81 -1.87
N ASP A 62 -8.09 -7.56 -2.15
CA ASP A 62 -7.98 -8.97 -1.76
C ASP A 62 -7.65 -9.15 -0.27
N ALA A 63 -7.27 -8.07 0.42
CA ALA A 63 -7.05 -8.07 1.86
C ALA A 63 -8.34 -8.10 2.68
N LYS A 64 -9.52 -7.95 2.06
CA LYS A 64 -10.82 -8.00 2.76
C LYS A 64 -10.99 -9.35 3.48
N GLY A 65 -11.29 -9.31 4.77
CA GLY A 65 -11.49 -10.50 5.60
C GLY A 65 -10.21 -11.19 6.06
N LEU A 66 -9.03 -10.64 5.73
CA LEU A 66 -7.75 -11.06 6.28
C LEU A 66 -7.32 -10.08 7.38
N GLU A 67 -6.57 -10.57 8.37
CA GLU A 67 -6.01 -9.73 9.42
C GLU A 67 -4.54 -10.10 9.63
N PHE A 68 -3.69 -9.09 9.75
CA PHE A 68 -2.26 -9.24 9.94
C PHE A 68 -1.84 -8.42 11.15
N ARG A 69 -0.80 -8.85 11.85
CA ARG A 69 -0.25 -8.04 12.96
C ARG A 69 0.46 -6.82 12.43
N ALA A 70 1.16 -6.96 11.31
CA ALA A 70 1.91 -5.87 10.71
C ALA A 70 1.69 -5.81 9.20
N VAL A 71 1.32 -4.62 8.71
CA VAL A 71 1.04 -4.37 7.30
C VAL A 71 1.87 -3.22 6.78
N ALA A 72 2.54 -3.42 5.65
CA ALA A 72 3.12 -2.35 4.84
C ALA A 72 2.23 -2.12 3.61
N VAL A 73 1.75 -0.89 3.45
CA VAL A 73 1.02 -0.45 2.25
C VAL A 73 1.99 0.35 1.39
N MET A 74 2.26 -0.13 0.19
CA MET A 74 3.27 0.42 -0.72
C MET A 74 2.67 0.98 -2.00
N ALA A 75 3.50 1.75 -2.72
CA ALA A 75 3.19 2.36 -4.00
C ALA A 75 1.98 3.29 -3.94
N LEU A 76 1.92 4.10 -2.87
CA LEU A 76 0.94 5.16 -2.70
C LEU A 76 1.37 6.45 -3.41
N ASP A 77 1.74 6.30 -4.67
CA ASP A 77 2.26 7.36 -5.53
C ASP A 77 1.09 8.21 -6.06
N ASP A 78 1.35 9.44 -6.52
CA ASP A 78 0.32 10.36 -7.02
C ASP A 78 -0.48 9.78 -8.20
N ASP A 79 0.17 9.08 -9.12
CA ASP A 79 -0.47 8.45 -10.28
C ASP A 79 -1.20 7.12 -9.96
N VAL A 80 -1.20 6.68 -8.70
CA VAL A 80 -1.83 5.41 -8.28
C VAL A 80 -3.18 5.65 -7.59
N LEU A 81 -3.41 6.86 -7.10
CA LEU A 81 -4.63 7.27 -6.41
C LEU A 81 -4.98 8.71 -6.86
N PRO A 82 -5.94 8.88 -7.80
CA PRO A 82 -6.93 7.92 -8.25
C PRO A 82 -6.46 7.04 -9.42
N ASP A 83 -6.94 5.80 -9.50
CA ASP A 83 -6.60 4.85 -10.59
C ASP A 83 -6.99 5.43 -11.97
N PRO A 84 -6.04 5.80 -12.85
CA PRO A 84 -6.32 6.49 -14.10
C PRO A 84 -7.20 5.66 -15.06
N GLU A 85 -7.09 4.33 -15.02
CA GLU A 85 -7.91 3.43 -15.85
C GLU A 85 -9.38 3.46 -15.41
N ARG A 86 -9.65 3.68 -14.12
CA ARG A 86 -11.03 3.85 -13.63
C ARG A 86 -11.61 5.21 -13.97
N LEU A 87 -10.78 6.26 -14.00
CA LEU A 87 -11.22 7.61 -14.35
C LEU A 87 -11.53 7.74 -15.85
N ALA A 88 -10.76 7.09 -16.72
CA ALA A 88 -10.89 7.18 -18.18
C ALA A 88 -12.21 6.64 -18.74
N GLY A 89 -12.95 5.83 -17.97
CA GLY A 89 -14.26 5.29 -18.36
C GLY A 89 -15.47 6.14 -17.98
N VAL A 90 -15.27 7.24 -17.25
CA VAL A 90 -16.36 8.03 -16.64
C VAL A 90 -16.58 9.33 -17.43
N GLY A 91 -17.78 9.50 -17.98
CA GLY A 91 -18.13 10.65 -18.81
C GLY A 91 -18.75 11.85 -18.07
N ASP A 92 -19.15 11.67 -16.80
CA ASP A 92 -19.83 12.70 -16.00
C ASP A 92 -18.97 13.11 -14.78
N VAL A 93 -18.85 14.42 -14.56
CA VAL A 93 -18.09 15.02 -13.46
C VAL A 93 -18.65 14.60 -12.09
N ALA A 94 -19.97 14.37 -11.98
CA ALA A 94 -20.57 13.90 -10.74
C ALA A 94 -20.13 12.46 -10.39
N ASP A 95 -19.99 11.60 -11.40
CA ASP A 95 -19.53 10.23 -11.22
C ASP A 95 -18.02 10.18 -10.90
N ILE A 96 -17.22 11.10 -11.46
CA ILE A 96 -15.80 11.26 -11.11
C ILE A 96 -15.66 11.61 -9.62
N ALA A 97 -16.45 12.57 -9.12
CA ALA A 97 -16.41 12.97 -7.71
C ALA A 97 -16.85 11.83 -6.76
N ALA A 98 -17.90 11.09 -7.12
CA ALA A 98 -18.33 9.92 -6.36
C ALA A 98 -17.28 8.80 -6.37
N LEU A 99 -16.64 8.56 -7.52
CA LEU A 99 -15.56 7.58 -7.65
C LEU A 99 -14.35 7.98 -6.78
N GLN A 100 -13.97 9.26 -6.78
CA GLN A 100 -12.92 9.81 -5.91
C GLN A 100 -13.24 9.56 -4.42
N ASP A 101 -14.48 9.79 -3.97
CA ASP A 101 -14.88 9.50 -2.59
C ASP A 101 -14.87 7.99 -2.27
N THR A 102 -15.17 7.15 -3.26
CA THR A 102 -15.07 5.68 -3.10
C THR A 102 -13.60 5.21 -3.06
N GLU A 103 -12.69 5.91 -3.74
CA GLU A 103 -11.24 5.66 -3.74
C GLU A 103 -10.56 6.02 -2.40
N ARG A 104 -11.24 6.76 -1.50
CA ARG A 104 -10.77 7.02 -0.12
C ARG A 104 -10.87 5.78 0.79
N HIS A 105 -11.73 4.83 0.46
CA HIS A 105 -12.04 3.66 1.30
C HIS A 105 -10.97 2.57 1.35
N PRO A 106 -10.25 2.19 0.27
CA PRO A 106 -9.27 1.12 0.28
C PRO A 106 -8.12 1.36 1.25
N LEU A 107 -7.72 2.62 1.46
CA LEU A 107 -6.65 2.95 2.38
C LEU A 107 -7.09 2.86 3.84
N TYR A 108 -8.31 3.31 4.15
CA TYR A 108 -8.91 3.13 5.47
C TYR A 108 -9.08 1.63 5.80
N VAL A 109 -9.42 0.83 4.79
CA VAL A 109 -9.43 -0.64 4.92
C VAL A 109 -8.02 -1.15 5.17
N ALA A 110 -7.02 -0.77 4.37
CA ALA A 110 -5.65 -1.23 4.57
C ALA A 110 -5.12 -0.88 5.97
N ALA A 111 -5.45 0.30 6.49
CA ALA A 111 -5.09 0.73 7.83
C ALA A 111 -5.76 -0.11 8.93
N THR A 112 -7.02 -0.53 8.73
CA THR A 112 -7.76 -1.39 9.68
C THR A 112 -7.40 -2.88 9.58
N ARG A 113 -6.61 -3.30 8.59
CA ARG A 113 -6.10 -4.67 8.46
C ARG A 113 -4.86 -4.95 9.30
N ALA A 114 -4.18 -3.89 9.75
CA ALA A 114 -3.06 -3.97 10.67
C ALA A 114 -3.54 -3.94 12.12
N ARG A 115 -3.21 -4.97 12.91
CA ARG A 115 -3.53 -4.98 14.34
C ARG A 115 -2.53 -4.20 15.18
N ASP A 116 -1.23 -4.37 14.92
CA ASP A 116 -0.16 -3.84 15.78
C ASP A 116 0.66 -2.74 15.08
N ARG A 117 1.01 -2.93 13.80
CA ARG A 117 1.92 -2.04 13.07
C ARG A 117 1.43 -1.77 11.65
N LEU A 118 1.38 -0.50 11.28
CA LEU A 118 1.07 -0.06 9.93
C LEU A 118 2.22 0.80 9.39
N MET A 119 2.64 0.54 8.17
CA MET A 119 3.51 1.43 7.38
C MET A 119 2.78 1.83 6.11
N LEU A 120 2.79 3.11 5.78
CA LEU A 120 2.29 3.63 4.50
C LEU A 120 3.45 4.27 3.76
N THR A 121 3.69 3.85 2.51
CA THR A 121 4.81 4.34 1.68
C THR A 121 4.38 4.67 0.26
N GLY A 122 5.09 5.63 -0.34
CA GLY A 122 4.98 6.00 -1.75
C GLY A 122 6.23 6.74 -2.22
N VAL A 123 6.33 6.96 -3.52
CA VAL A 123 7.36 7.77 -4.16
C VAL A 123 6.87 9.22 -4.25
N ALA A 124 7.77 10.20 -4.09
CA ALA A 124 7.43 11.62 -4.20
C ALA A 124 7.28 12.06 -5.68
N PRO A 125 6.24 12.85 -6.04
CA PRO A 125 5.16 13.33 -5.17
C PRO A 125 4.22 12.17 -4.77
N GLY A 126 3.87 12.12 -3.49
CA GLY A 126 2.92 11.13 -2.98
C GLY A 126 1.48 11.57 -3.27
N SER A 127 0.54 10.63 -3.24
CA SER A 127 -0.86 10.92 -3.52
C SER A 127 -1.46 12.00 -2.62
N GLU A 128 -2.08 13.01 -3.25
CA GLU A 128 -2.81 14.10 -2.60
C GLU A 128 -3.92 13.60 -1.66
N PHE A 129 -4.48 12.41 -1.92
CA PHE A 129 -5.52 11.78 -1.09
C PHE A 129 -5.04 11.38 0.31
N LEU A 130 -3.73 11.46 0.57
CA LEU A 130 -3.11 11.07 1.84
C LEU A 130 -2.76 12.25 2.74
N GLU A 131 -2.87 13.49 2.24
CA GLU A 131 -2.66 14.70 3.03
C GLU A 131 -3.75 14.89 4.11
N ASP A 132 -4.93 14.31 3.90
CA ASP A 132 -6.08 14.38 4.82
C ASP A 132 -6.02 13.37 5.99
N ILE A 133 -5.00 12.50 6.04
CA ILE A 133 -4.86 11.48 7.10
C ILE A 133 -3.97 12.04 8.21
N HIS A 134 -4.60 12.80 9.12
CA HIS A 134 -4.01 13.29 10.38
C HIS A 134 -4.22 12.30 11.53
#